data_AF-A0A968AW76-F1
#
_entry.id   AF-A0A968AW76-F1
#
_cell.length_a   1.000
_cell.length_b   1.000
_cell.length_c   1.000
_cell.angle_alpha   90.00
_cell.angle_beta   90.00
_cell.angle_gamma   90.00
#
_symmetry.space_group_name_H-M   'P 1'
#
loop_
_entity.id
_entity.type
_entity.pdbx_description
1 polymer ?
#
loop_
_entity_poly.entity_id
_entity_poly.type
_entity_poly.pdbx_seq_one_letter_code
_entity_poly.pdbx_strand_id
1 'polypeptide(L)'
;KRALYEYHIEGVKVTIPFCLAVLNQSEFVKGTFSTKFVELYWDKLQQEQEAADVIDVIAAAIAYHRDMKKQHQITPTEKNGSLNQISPWKIRALNEMTRMK
;
A
#
# COMPACT_ATOMS: atom_id res chain seq x y z
N LYS A 1 9.60 -18.73 -5.98
CA LYS A 1 9.43 -17.51 -5.16
C LYS A 1 8.00 -17.32 -4.68
N ARG A 2 6.96 -17.59 -5.50
CA ARG A 2 5.53 -17.45 -5.14
C ARG A 2 5.15 -17.92 -3.74
N ALA A 3 5.55 -19.14 -3.36
CA ALA A 3 5.23 -19.70 -2.05
C ALA A 3 5.67 -18.83 -0.86
N LEU A 4 6.81 -18.13 -0.96
CA LEU A 4 7.28 -17.22 0.10
C LEU A 4 6.54 -15.88 0.11
N TYR A 5 5.99 -15.43 -1.02
CA TYR A 5 5.17 -14.22 -1.09
C TYR A 5 3.75 -14.46 -0.54
N GLU A 6 3.23 -15.67 -0.69
CA GLU A 6 1.92 -16.05 -0.16
C GLU A 6 1.97 -16.41 1.33
N TYR A 7 3.17 -16.61 1.89
CA TYR A 7 3.34 -17.02 3.28
C TYR A 7 3.32 -15.80 4.20
N HIS A 8 2.22 -15.64 4.93
CA HIS A 8 2.00 -14.51 5.83
C HIS A 8 2.18 -14.92 7.30
N ILE A 9 3.13 -14.30 7.99
CA ILE A 9 3.40 -14.51 9.41
C ILE A 9 3.52 -13.14 10.07
N GLU A 10 2.79 -12.93 11.16
CA GLU A 10 2.78 -11.68 11.91
C GLU A 10 3.18 -11.91 13.37
N GLY A 11 3.63 -10.85 14.04
CA GLY A 11 3.87 -10.84 15.49
C GLY A 11 5.19 -11.48 15.95
N VAL A 12 5.99 -12.04 15.02
CA VAL A 12 7.31 -12.62 15.32
C VAL A 12 8.31 -12.29 14.22
N LYS A 13 9.60 -12.29 14.57
CA LYS A 13 10.69 -12.12 13.60
C LYS A 13 10.80 -13.37 12.73
N VAL A 14 10.80 -13.21 11.42
CA VAL A 14 10.85 -14.30 10.44
C VAL A 14 11.98 -14.13 9.44
N THR A 15 12.40 -15.24 8.84
CA THR A 15 13.52 -15.28 7.87
C THR A 15 13.08 -15.16 6.42
N ILE A 16 11.77 -15.06 6.14
CA ILE A 16 11.21 -14.97 4.79
C ILE A 16 11.85 -13.85 3.94
N PRO A 17 12.03 -12.61 4.46
CA PRO A 17 12.66 -11.54 3.67
C PRO A 17 14.10 -11.87 3.25
N PHE A 18 14.86 -12.55 4.12
CA PHE A 18 16.22 -12.97 3.82
C PHE A 18 16.23 -14.07 2.73
N CYS A 19 15.36 -15.08 2.86
CA CYS A 19 15.23 -16.13 1.86
C CYS A 19 14.85 -15.57 0.49
N LEU A 20 14.00 -14.53 0.44
CA LEU A 20 13.65 -13.83 -0.81
C LEU A 20 14.86 -13.11 -1.43
N ALA A 21 15.65 -12.39 -0.62
CA ALA A 21 16.88 -11.73 -1.07
C ALA A 21 17.88 -12.75 -1.67
N VAL A 22 18.09 -13.88 -0.99
CA VAL A 22 18.94 -14.96 -1.50
C VAL A 22 18.44 -15.49 -2.85
N LEU A 23 17.13 -15.70 -2.99
CA LEU A 23 16.52 -16.15 -4.24
C LEU A 23 16.59 -15.12 -5.38
N ASN A 24 16.79 -13.83 -5.07
CA ASN A 24 16.98 -12.77 -6.06
C ASN A 24 18.45 -12.64 -6.51
N GLN A 25 19.39 -13.14 -5.72
CA GLN A 25 20.81 -13.00 -5.99
C GLN A 25 21.25 -13.84 -7.21
N SER A 26 21.99 -13.22 -8.13
CA SER A 26 22.32 -13.81 -9.44
C SER A 26 23.15 -15.11 -9.40
N GLU A 27 24.12 -15.23 -8.49
CA GLU A 27 24.95 -16.43 -8.31
C GLU A 27 24.16 -17.57 -7.67
N PHE A 28 23.22 -17.24 -6.77
CA PHE A 28 22.29 -18.22 -6.25
C PHE A 28 21.39 -18.79 -7.36
N VAL A 29 20.85 -17.93 -8.23
CA VAL A 29 19.99 -18.34 -9.37
C VAL A 29 20.76 -19.17 -10.40
N LYS A 30 22.03 -18.84 -10.66
CA LYS A 30 22.90 -19.61 -11.56
C LYS A 30 23.34 -20.97 -10.98
N GLY A 31 23.11 -21.21 -9.70
CA GLY A 31 23.59 -22.41 -9.00
C GLY A 31 25.09 -22.39 -8.68
N THR A 32 25.75 -21.25 -8.82
CA THR A 32 27.19 -21.06 -8.61
C THR A 32 27.45 -20.56 -7.19
N PHE A 33 27.15 -21.39 -6.20
CA PHE A 33 27.35 -21.06 -4.79
C PHE A 33 27.95 -22.23 -4.00
N SER A 34 28.49 -21.92 -2.82
CA SER A 34 29.12 -22.89 -1.91
C SER A 34 28.56 -22.74 -0.50
N THR A 35 29.07 -23.55 0.43
CA THR A 35 28.72 -23.44 1.87
C THR A 35 29.08 -22.08 2.48
N LYS A 36 29.96 -21.31 1.84
CA LYS A 36 30.36 -19.95 2.26
C LYS A 36 29.53 -18.83 1.62
N PHE A 37 28.47 -19.16 0.88
CA PHE A 37 27.69 -18.17 0.14
C PHE A 37 27.22 -17.01 1.01
N VAL A 38 26.65 -17.30 2.18
CA VAL A 38 26.10 -16.27 3.06
C VAL A 38 27.19 -15.32 3.54
N GLU A 39 28.37 -15.83 3.89
CA GLU A 39 29.52 -15.00 4.31
C GLU A 39 30.01 -14.08 3.18
N LEU A 40 30.05 -14.58 1.94
CA LEU A 40 30.57 -13.84 0.79
C LEU A 40 29.61 -12.75 0.28
N TYR A 41 28.30 -12.95 0.46
CA TYR A 41 27.26 -12.09 -0.08
C TYR A 41 26.46 -11.34 1.00
N TRP A 42 26.87 -11.45 2.28
CA TRP A 42 26.16 -10.87 3.42
C TRP A 42 25.84 -9.38 3.22
N ASP A 43 26.84 -8.57 2.91
CA ASP A 43 26.68 -7.12 2.77
C ASP A 43 25.70 -6.75 1.64
N LYS A 44 25.77 -7.47 0.52
CA LYS A 44 24.87 -7.25 -0.62
C LYS A 44 23.43 -7.62 -0.28
N LEU A 45 23.25 -8.75 0.41
CA LEU A 45 21.93 -9.19 0.85
C LEU A 45 21.33 -8.21 1.85
N GLN A 46 22.15 -7.69 2.77
CA GLN A 46 21.71 -6.70 3.75
C GLN A 46 21.29 -5.39 3.08
N GLN A 47 22.07 -4.89 2.12
CA GLN A 47 21.75 -3.68 1.37
C GLN A 47 20.41 -3.81 0.60
N GLU A 48 20.14 -4.97 0.01
CA GLU A 48 18.88 -5.22 -0.71
C GLU A 48 17.68 -5.25 0.24
N GLN A 49 17.86 -5.77 1.46
CA GLN A 49 16.82 -5.73 2.49
C GLN A 49 16.57 -4.31 3.00
N GLU A 50 17.61 -3.54 3.28
CA GLU A 50 17.49 -2.14 3.73
C GLU A 50 16.76 -1.28 2.68
N ALA A 51 17.07 -1.48 1.40
CA ALA A 51 16.37 -0.81 0.31
C ALA A 51 14.88 -1.18 0.25
N ALA A 52 14.54 -2.46 0.45
CA ALA A 52 13.15 -2.92 0.47
C ALA A 52 12.35 -2.30 1.63
N ASP A 53 12.94 -2.24 2.83
CA ASP A 53 12.29 -1.64 4.00
C ASP A 53 11.97 -0.14 3.78
N VAL A 54 12.91 0.61 3.18
CA VAL A 54 12.69 2.03 2.85
C VAL A 54 11.54 2.20 1.83
N ILE A 55 11.47 1.32 0.83
CA ILE A 55 10.39 1.34 -0.17
C ILE A 55 9.03 1.08 0.49
N ASP A 56 8.96 0.12 1.41
CA ASP A 56 7.73 -0.21 2.13
C ASP A 56 7.25 0.96 3.01
N VAL A 57 8.17 1.62 3.73
CA VAL A 57 7.86 2.81 4.53
C VAL A 57 7.33 3.95 3.64
N ILE A 58 7.98 4.20 2.50
CA ILE A 58 7.54 5.23 1.54
C ILE A 58 6.17 4.86 0.96
N ALA A 59 5.95 3.61 0.57
CA ALA A 59 4.69 3.12 0.03
C ALA A 59 3.56 3.28 1.06
N ALA A 60 3.81 2.94 2.32
CA ALA A 60 2.87 3.15 3.43
C ALA A 60 2.54 4.63 3.63
N ALA A 61 3.55 5.51 3.63
CA ALA A 61 3.35 6.95 3.75
C ALA A 61 2.50 7.50 2.59
N ILE A 62 2.79 7.10 1.34
CA ILE A 62 2.02 7.50 0.16
C ILE A 62 0.58 6.97 0.23
N ALA A 63 0.39 5.70 0.63
CA ALA A 63 -0.93 5.10 0.78
C ALA A 63 -1.78 5.84 1.81
N TYR A 64 -1.20 6.16 2.97
CA TYR A 64 -1.83 6.95 4.02
C TYR A 64 -2.24 8.34 3.51
N HIS A 65 -1.33 9.05 2.83
CA HIS A 65 -1.62 10.38 2.28
C HIS A 65 -2.70 10.34 1.18
N ARG A 66 -2.74 9.28 0.37
CA ARG A 66 -3.80 9.09 -0.64
C ARG A 66 -5.16 8.85 0.00
N ASP A 67 -5.23 8.04 1.06
CA ASP A 67 -6.49 7.76 1.75
C ASP A 67 -7.08 9.01 2.41
N MET A 68 -6.23 9.83 3.05
CA MET A 68 -6.61 11.12 3.62
C MET A 68 -7.22 12.07 2.58
N LYS A 69 -6.68 12.12 1.35
CA LYS A 69 -7.22 12.96 0.27
C LYS A 69 -8.52 12.44 -0.35
N LYS A 70 -8.82 11.13 -0.24
CA LYS A 70 -10.13 10.60 -0.64
C LYS A 70 -11.22 11.03 0.33
N GLN A 71 -10.91 11.06 1.63
CA GLN A 71 -11.87 11.48 2.65
C GLN A 71 -12.21 12.98 2.59
N HIS A 72 -11.31 13.83 2.07
CA HIS A 72 -11.53 15.27 1.92
C HIS A 72 -12.05 15.72 0.56
N GLN A 73 -12.28 14.80 -0.38
CA GLN A 73 -13.01 15.11 -1.62
C GLN A 73 -14.52 15.03 -1.38
N ILE A 74 -15.07 16.08 -0.77
CA ILE A 74 -16.42 16.52 -1.09
C ILE A 74 -16.41 16.86 -2.58
N THR A 75 -17.13 16.11 -3.41
CA THR A 75 -17.25 16.36 -4.86
C THR A 75 -17.51 17.86 -5.11
N PRO A 76 -16.68 18.54 -5.91
CA PRO A 76 -16.97 19.90 -6.31
C PRO A 76 -18.12 19.85 -7.33
N THR A 77 -19.31 20.28 -6.93
CA THR A 77 -20.31 20.72 -7.90
C THR A 77 -19.77 21.97 -8.57
N GLU A 78 -19.31 21.84 -9.80
CA GLU A 78 -18.90 22.95 -10.62
C GLU A 78 -20.09 23.87 -10.99
N LYS A 79 -19.83 25.16 -10.79
CA LYS A 79 -20.22 26.32 -11.62
C LYS A 79 -21.37 27.23 -11.15
N ASN A 80 -20.91 28.47 -10.94
CA ASN A 80 -21.50 29.75 -11.31
C ASN A 80 -22.78 30.18 -10.60
N GLY A 81 -22.70 31.41 -10.08
CA GLY A 81 -23.74 32.13 -9.36
C GLY A 81 -25.15 31.84 -9.88
N SER A 82 -25.90 31.12 -9.08
CA SER A 82 -27.35 31.08 -9.11
C SER A 82 -27.82 30.74 -7.70
N LEU A 83 -28.76 31.55 -7.20
CA LEU A 83 -29.33 31.54 -5.85
C LEU A 83 -30.16 30.29 -5.52
N ASN A 84 -29.74 29.09 -5.91
CA ASN A 84 -30.58 27.91 -5.67
C ASN A 84 -29.83 26.55 -5.66
N GLN A 85 -28.83 26.39 -4.81
CA GLN A 85 -28.33 25.04 -4.48
C GLN A 85 -28.95 24.56 -3.18
N ILE A 86 -30.19 24.04 -3.27
CA ILE A 86 -30.83 23.34 -2.16
C ILE A 86 -30.19 21.96 -2.03
N SER A 87 -29.65 21.65 -0.85
CA SER A 87 -28.97 20.38 -0.58
C SER A 87 -29.92 19.16 -0.68
N PRO A 88 -29.40 17.96 -1.04
CA PRO A 88 -30.23 16.77 -1.28
C PRO A 88 -31.12 16.34 -0.11
N TRP A 89 -30.69 16.54 1.14
CA TRP A 89 -31.49 16.23 2.33
C TRP A 89 -32.69 17.18 2.48
N LYS A 90 -32.52 18.44 2.09
CA LYS A 90 -33.57 19.45 2.16
C LYS A 90 -34.65 19.22 1.10
N ILE A 91 -34.26 18.70 -0.07
CA ILE A 91 -35.21 18.22 -1.09
C ILE A 91 -35.98 16.98 -0.61
N ARG A 92 -35.31 16.02 0.03
CA ARG A 92 -35.98 14.83 0.59
C ARG A 92 -37.02 15.20 1.65
N ALA A 93 -36.66 16.10 2.58
CA ALA A 93 -37.58 16.59 3.60
C ALA A 93 -38.81 17.28 2.98
N LEU A 94 -38.62 18.08 1.93
CA LEU A 94 -39.71 18.77 1.24
C LEU A 94 -40.66 17.79 0.50
N ASN A 95 -40.10 16.74 -0.12
CA ASN A 95 -40.88 15.70 -0.79
C ASN A 95 -41.66 14.83 0.20
N GLU A 96 -41.14 14.60 1.41
CA GLU A 96 -41.91 13.91 2.46
C GLU A 96 -43.10 14.75 2.94
N MET A 97 -42.92 16.06 3.16
CA MET A 97 -44.00 16.95 3.56
C MET A 97 -45.14 17.03 2.52
N THR A 98 -44.81 16.94 1.23
CA THR A 98 -45.82 17.01 0.16
C THR A 98 -46.56 15.69 -0.05
N ARG A 99 -45.99 14.56 0.40
CA ARG A 99 -46.63 13.24 0.33
C ARG A 99 -47.61 12.98 1.49
N MET A 100 -47.61 13.82 2.53
CA MET A 100 -48.45 13.70 3.72
C MET A 100 -49.74 14.56 3.67
N LYS A 101 -50.05 15.19 2.52
CA LYS A 101 -51.35 15.83 2.25
C LYS A 101 -52.20 14.95 1.36
#